data_AF-A0A960HMX5-F1
#
_entry.id   AF-A0A960HMX5-F1
#
_cell.length_a   1.000
_cell.length_b   1.000
_cell.length_c   1.000
_cell.angle_alpha   90.00
_cell.angle_beta   90.00
_cell.angle_gamma   90.00
#
_symmetry.space_group_name_H-M   'P 1'
#
loop_
_entity.id
_entity.type
_entity.pdbx_description
1 polymer ?
#
loop_
_entity_poly.entity_id
_entity_poly.type
_entity_poly.pdbx_seq_one_letter_code
_entity_poly.pdbx_strand_id
1 'polypeptide(L)'
;MADDDRPHVLLVGSAGGHLAQLVRLAPWWRALERSWVTFDKPDARSLLADEEVTWAHHPTTRNIPNLVRNARLAVGHLRRLRPDLVVSTGAAVAVPYFVVARL
;
A
#
# COMPACT_ATOMS: atom_id res chain seq x y z
N MET A 1 14.81 -23.77 11.33
CA MET A 1 14.52 -22.94 12.51
C MET A 1 13.74 -21.75 11.97
N ALA A 2 12.49 -21.57 12.40
CA ALA A 2 11.47 -20.80 11.70
C ALA A 2 11.86 -19.34 11.45
N ASP A 3 11.72 -18.88 10.21
CA ASP A 3 11.95 -17.51 9.73
C ASP A 3 10.67 -16.66 9.85
N ASP A 4 9.89 -16.89 10.92
CA ASP A 4 8.51 -16.37 11.09
C ASP A 4 8.46 -14.95 11.70
N ASP A 5 9.59 -14.25 11.77
CA ASP A 5 9.72 -12.97 12.50
C ASP A 5 10.20 -11.82 11.60
N ARG A 6 10.12 -11.99 10.28
CA ARG A 6 10.43 -10.89 9.34
C ARG A 6 9.29 -9.88 9.37
N PRO A 7 9.55 -8.60 9.70
CA PRO A 7 8.47 -7.62 9.84
C PRO A 7 7.76 -7.41 8.50
N HIS A 8 6.44 -7.35 8.55
CA HIS A 8 5.58 -7.17 7.38
C HIS A 8 5.38 -5.69 7.08
N VAL A 9 5.90 -5.23 5.94
CA VAL A 9 5.72 -3.86 5.45
C VAL A 9 4.55 -3.74 4.48
N LEU A 10 3.67 -2.77 4.73
CA LEU A 10 2.65 -2.32 3.80
C LEU A 10 3.12 -1.08 3.03
N LEU A 11 3.36 -1.23 1.73
CA LEU A 11 3.81 -0.17 0.83
C LEU A 11 2.61 0.48 0.15
N VAL A 12 2.33 1.76 0.45
CA VAL A 12 1.12 2.47 0.01
C VAL A 12 1.47 3.64 -0.90
N GLY A 13 1.00 3.64 -2.14
CA GLY A 13 1.26 4.71 -3.10
C GLY A 13 0.19 4.77 -4.20
N SER A 14 0.15 5.85 -4.98
CA SER A 14 -0.61 5.82 -6.23
C SER A 14 0.23 5.19 -7.35
N ALA A 15 -0.43 4.79 -8.44
CA ALA A 15 0.26 4.44 -9.69
C ALA A 15 1.13 5.60 -10.22
N GLY A 16 1.99 5.32 -11.20
CA GLY A 16 2.95 6.28 -11.75
C GLY A 16 4.12 6.61 -10.81
N GLY A 17 4.43 7.91 -10.65
CA GLY A 17 5.65 8.37 -9.96
C GLY A 17 5.80 7.91 -8.50
N HIS A 18 4.70 7.87 -7.74
CA HIS A 18 4.71 7.38 -6.35
C HIS A 18 5.07 5.89 -6.25
N LEU A 19 4.51 5.07 -7.15
CA LEU A 19 4.86 3.66 -7.27
C LEU A 19 6.32 3.49 -7.70
N ALA A 20 6.78 4.24 -8.70
CA ALA A 20 8.17 4.18 -9.14
C ALA A 20 9.16 4.51 -8.01
N GLN A 21 8.84 5.50 -7.16
CA GLN A 21 9.64 5.82 -5.99
C GLN A 21 9.67 4.68 -4.96
N LEU A 22 8.53 4.04 -4.67
CA LEU A 22 8.49 2.87 -3.77
C LEU A 22 9.29 1.69 -4.35
N VAL A 23 9.17 1.41 -5.66
CA VAL A 23 9.93 0.35 -6.33
C VAL A 23 11.44 0.61 -6.24
N ARG A 24 11.90 1.87 -6.30
CA ARG A 24 13.32 2.22 -6.13
C ARG A 24 13.86 1.90 -4.73
N LEU A 25 12.99 1.74 -3.73
CA LEU A 25 13.39 1.28 -2.39
C LEU A 25 13.57 -0.24 -2.31
N ALA A 26 13.54 -0.96 -3.45
CA ALA A 26 13.72 -2.41 -3.52
C ALA A 26 14.89 -2.98 -2.71
N PRO A 27 16.09 -2.38 -2.70
CA PRO A 27 17.19 -2.91 -1.88
C PRO A 27 16.85 -3.02 -0.38
N TRP A 28 15.93 -2.18 0.12
CA TRP A 28 15.50 -2.18 1.51
C TRP A 28 14.33 -3.13 1.76
N TRP A 29 13.22 -3.02 1.01
CA TRP A 29 12.03 -3.83 1.29
C TRP A 29 12.12 -5.27 0.78
N ARG A 30 13.08 -5.63 -0.08
CA ARG A 30 13.20 -7.01 -0.59
C ARG A 30 13.52 -8.04 0.48
N ALA A 31 14.19 -7.61 1.56
CA ALA A 31 14.50 -8.48 2.69
C ALA A 31 13.30 -8.70 3.63
N LEU A 32 12.21 -7.95 3.45
CA LEU A 32 11.04 -7.96 4.31
C LEU A 32 9.87 -8.71 3.66
N GLU A 33 8.95 -9.20 4.49
CA GLU A 33 7.62 -9.55 4.01
C GLU A 33 6.89 -8.27 3.61
N ARG A 34 6.13 -8.30 2.51
CA ARG A 34 5.55 -7.08 1.94
C ARG A 34 4.22 -7.29 1.28
N SER A 35 3.40 -6.25 1.32
CA SER A 35 2.20 -6.12 0.52
C SER A 35 2.05 -4.69 0.04
N TRP A 36 1.26 -4.50 -1.00
CA TRP A 36 1.14 -3.22 -1.69
C TRP A 36 -0.30 -2.71 -1.67
N VAL A 37 -0.43 -1.39 -1.66
CA VAL A 37 -1.68 -0.70 -1.97
C VAL A 37 -1.41 0.33 -3.04
N THR A 38 -2.07 0.18 -4.18
CA THR A 38 -1.98 1.12 -5.30
C THR A 38 -3.22 1.07 -6.18
N PHE A 39 -3.25 1.82 -7.28
CA PHE A 39 -4.39 1.87 -8.20
C PHE A 39 -4.29 0.78 -9.25
N ASP A 40 -5.45 0.20 -9.58
CA ASP A 40 -5.56 -0.80 -10.63
C ASP A 40 -5.34 -0.16 -12.01
N LYS A 41 -4.08 -0.08 -12.43
CA LYS A 41 -3.63 0.52 -13.69
C LYS A 41 -2.61 -0.39 -14.38
N PRO A 42 -2.47 -0.32 -15.72
CA PRO A 42 -1.57 -1.20 -16.47
C PRO A 42 -0.11 -1.15 -15.99
N ASP A 43 0.41 0.04 -15.68
CA ASP A 43 1.77 0.22 -15.14
C ASP A 43 1.95 -0.49 -13.80
N ALA A 44 0.98 -0.36 -12.91
CA ALA A 44 1.02 -1.01 -11.60
C ALA A 44 0.89 -2.54 -11.72
N ARG A 45 0.00 -3.05 -12.57
CA ARG A 45 -0.14 -4.49 -12.83
C ARG A 45 1.16 -5.10 -13.37
N SER A 46 1.80 -4.43 -14.33
CA SER A 46 3.06 -4.92 -14.91
C SER A 46 4.22 -4.86 -13.91
N LEU A 47 4.31 -3.81 -13.10
CA LEU A 47 5.40 -3.64 -12.12
C LEU A 47 5.26 -4.55 -10.90
N LEU A 48 4.04 -4.93 -10.53
CA LEU A 48 3.72 -5.67 -9.30
C LEU A 48 3.11 -7.05 -9.60
N ALA A 49 3.45 -7.65 -10.76
CA ALA A 49 2.84 -8.91 -11.21
C ALA A 49 3.04 -10.08 -10.23
N ASP A 50 4.18 -10.11 -9.54
CA ASP A 50 4.58 -11.15 -8.59
C ASP A 50 4.44 -10.71 -7.12
N GLU A 51 3.62 -9.69 -6.86
CA GLU A 51 3.48 -9.07 -5.54
C GLU A 51 2.03 -9.17 -5.03
N GLU A 52 1.87 -9.20 -3.71
CA GLU A 52 0.55 -9.13 -3.08
C GLU A 52 0.02 -7.69 -3.11
N VAL A 53 -0.99 -7.41 -3.93
CA VAL A 53 -1.52 -6.06 -4.15
C VAL A 53 -3.00 -5.93 -3.79
N THR A 54 -3.31 -4.97 -2.94
CA THR A 54 -4.66 -4.46 -2.72
C THR A 54 -4.91 -3.23 -3.59
N TRP A 55 -5.91 -3.31 -4.46
CA TRP A 55 -6.25 -2.22 -5.37
C TRP A 55 -7.17 -1.19 -4.72
N ALA A 56 -6.68 0.04 -4.60
CA ALA A 56 -7.43 1.18 -4.07
C ALA A 56 -8.26 1.90 -5.14
N HIS A 57 -9.29 2.61 -4.68
CA HIS A 57 -10.19 3.37 -5.53
C HIS A 57 -9.57 4.71 -5.96
N HIS A 58 -9.64 5.02 -7.25
CA HIS A 58 -9.14 6.25 -7.87
C HIS A 58 -10.25 6.91 -8.73
N PRO A 59 -10.15 8.22 -9.04
CA PRO A 59 -9.16 9.18 -8.57
C PRO A 59 -9.36 9.53 -7.09
N THR A 60 -8.27 9.87 -6.39
CA THR A 60 -8.30 10.32 -4.99
C THR A 60 -8.28 11.84 -4.84
N THR A 61 -7.88 12.56 -5.89
CA THR A 61 -7.86 14.03 -5.91
C THR A 61 -9.27 14.61 -5.90
N ARG A 62 -9.60 15.40 -4.88
CA ARG A 62 -10.90 16.09 -4.70
C ARG A 62 -12.11 15.14 -4.81
N ASN A 63 -11.96 13.88 -4.42
CA ASN A 63 -13.00 12.87 -4.54
C ASN A 63 -13.35 12.27 -3.17
N ILE A 64 -14.32 12.89 -2.50
CA ILE A 64 -14.80 12.46 -1.17
C ILE A 64 -15.39 11.04 -1.20
N PRO A 65 -16.19 10.64 -2.21
CA PRO A 65 -16.69 9.26 -2.29
C PRO A 65 -15.57 8.21 -2.28
N ASN A 66 -14.49 8.43 -3.04
CA ASN A 66 -13.36 7.52 -3.06
C ASN A 66 -12.54 7.58 -1.77
N LEU A 67 -12.47 8.72 -1.09
CA LEU A 67 -11.88 8.80 0.26
C LEU A 67 -12.61 7.86 1.22
N VAL A 68 -13.94 7.90 1.25
CA VAL A 68 -14.75 7.02 2.13
C VAL A 68 -14.59 5.55 1.75
N ARG A 69 -14.58 5.22 0.46
CA ARG A 69 -14.34 3.84 0.00
C ARG A 69 -12.96 3.34 0.42
N ASN A 70 -11.92 4.15 0.22
CA ASN A 70 -10.56 3.82 0.62
C ASN A 70 -10.39 3.75 2.15
N ALA A 71 -11.14 4.55 2.92
CA ALA A 71 -11.13 4.44 4.38
C ALA A 71 -11.73 3.10 4.84
N ARG A 72 -12.85 2.67 4.27
CA ARG A 72 -13.44 1.35 4.55
C ARG A 72 -12.50 0.21 4.15
N LEU A 73 -11.87 0.33 2.98
CA LEU A 73 -10.85 -0.60 2.51
C LEU A 73 -9.68 -0.68 3.49
N ALA A 74 -9.12 0.46 3.90
CA ALA A 74 -8.00 0.54 4.83
C ALA A 74 -8.33 -0.12 6.18
N VAL A 75 -9.52 0.14 6.75
CA VAL A 75 -9.97 -0.50 8.00
C VAL A 75 -10.04 -2.01 7.87
N GLY A 76 -10.69 -2.52 6.82
CA GLY A 76 -10.80 -3.96 6.62
C GLY A 76 -9.45 -4.62 6.36
N HIS A 77 -8.60 -3.96 5.56
CA HIS A 77 -7.29 -4.46 5.17
C HIS A 77 -6.32 -4.50 6.34
N LEU A 78 -6.14 -3.39 7.07
CA LEU A 78 -5.20 -3.32 8.19
C LEU A 78 -5.57 -4.25 9.34
N ARG A 79 -6.87 -4.42 9.63
CA ARG A 79 -7.33 -5.37 10.66
C ARG A 79 -7.02 -6.83 10.33
N ARG A 80 -6.99 -7.19 9.05
CA ARG A 80 -6.70 -8.55 8.60
C ARG A 80 -5.19 -8.78 8.45
N LEU A 81 -4.52 -7.84 7.78
CA LEU A 81 -3.10 -7.93 7.47
C LEU A 81 -2.23 -7.75 8.72
N ARG A 82 -2.59 -6.78 9.59
CA ARG A 82 -1.81 -6.38 10.79
C ARG A 82 -0.31 -6.17 10.49
N PRO A 83 0.04 -5.28 9.54
CA PRO A 83 1.44 -5.04 9.20
C PRO A 83 2.19 -4.35 10.35
N ASP A 84 3.49 -4.64 10.49
CA ASP A 84 4.37 -3.99 11.47
C ASP A 84 4.75 -2.56 11.05
N LEU A 85 4.77 -2.29 9.75
CA LEU A 85 5.16 -1.01 9.19
C LEU A 85 4.28 -0.60 8.01
N VAL A 86 3.88 0.67 7.96
CA VAL A 86 3.26 1.27 6.77
C VAL A 86 4.19 2.34 6.20
N VAL A 87 4.55 2.22 4.93
CA VAL A 87 5.41 3.20 4.23
C VAL A 87 4.68 3.77 3.03
N SER A 88 4.82 5.09 2.82
CA SER A 88 4.27 5.78 1.66
C SER A 88 5.24 6.84 1.13
N THR A 89 5.13 7.12 -0.17
CA THR A 89 5.80 8.25 -0.84
C THR A 89 4.94 9.51 -0.89
N GLY A 90 3.93 9.63 -0.02
CA GLY A 90 3.11 10.84 0.11
C GLY A 90 1.90 10.92 -0.82
N ALA A 91 1.37 9.77 -1.27
CA ALA A 91 0.18 9.74 -2.11
C ALA A 91 -1.11 9.93 -1.29
N ALA A 92 -2.13 10.60 -1.84
CA ALA A 92 -3.40 10.86 -1.13
C ALA A 92 -4.13 9.59 -0.66
N VAL A 93 -3.91 8.45 -1.34
CA VAL A 93 -4.45 7.15 -0.93
C VAL A 93 -3.88 6.65 0.40
N ALA A 94 -2.71 7.13 0.83
CA ALA A 94 -2.08 6.71 2.08
C ALA A 94 -2.74 7.33 3.33
N VAL A 95 -3.42 8.47 3.19
CA VAL A 95 -4.07 9.17 4.30
C VAL A 95 -4.99 8.26 5.13
N PRO A 96 -5.98 7.55 4.53
CA PRO A 96 -6.82 6.63 5.31
C PRO A 96 -6.03 5.50 5.95
N TYR A 97 -4.97 4.99 5.33
CA TYR A 97 -4.14 3.93 5.91
C TYR A 97 -3.36 4.40 7.14
N PHE A 98 -2.76 5.60 7.10
CA PHE A 98 -2.05 6.14 8.25
C PHE A 98 -2.98 6.50 9.41
N VAL A 99 -4.16 7.06 9.12
CA VAL A 99 -5.15 7.35 10.17
C VAL A 99 -5.57 6.06 10.86
N VAL A 100 -5.87 5.01 10.10
CA VAL A 100 -6.32 3.73 10.67
C VAL A 100 -5.17 3.01 11.39
N ALA A 101 -3.94 3.03 10.86
CA ALA A 101 -2.80 2.37 11.50
C ALA A 101 -2.37 3.04 12.82
N ARG A 102 -2.77 4.29 13.06
CA ARG A 102 -2.53 4.99 14.33
C ARG A 102 -3.58 4.71 15.40
N LEU A 103 -4.76 4.21 15.02
CA LEU A 103 -5.88 3.92 15.92
C LEU A 103 -5.80 2.49 16.46
#